data_AF-A0AAQ1KMB2-F1
#
_entry.id   AF-A0AAQ1KMB2-F1
#
_cell.length_a   1.000
_cell.length_b   1.000
_cell.length_c   1.000
_cell.angle_alpha   90.00
_cell.angle_beta   90.00
_cell.angle_gamma   90.00
#
_symmetry.space_group_name_H-M   'P 1'
#
loop_
_entity.id
_entity.type
_entity.pdbx_description
1 polymer ?
#
loop_
_entity_poly.entity_id
_entity_poly.type
_entity_poly.pdbx_seq_one_letter_code
_entity_poly.pdbx_strand_id
1 'polypeptide(L)'
;MTVRASATAQCGAVLIVALVMLLLMTLLALSGISASQLEFRLAGNRAEQVRAFNAAESALRNVERRLADIAGSDDQRGTSCVDRQGLCVLQVDSVRRVNEQGAWQWGWSSDPGEWWEKAQNAIDYDGQSSFDRTLRQHAAYFASDGGGLNLGNLDEPQLRTDYYYAGAYAGSDDGRTPVLLQSVFARRYVN
;
A
#
# COMPACT_ATOMS: atom_id res chain seq x y z
N MET A 1 -64.45 -67.24 -22.91
CA MET A 1 -63.04 -67.13 -22.48
C MET A 1 -62.73 -65.66 -22.29
N THR A 2 -62.59 -65.18 -21.05
CA THR A 2 -62.26 -63.78 -20.75
C THR A 2 -60.91 -63.75 -20.06
N VAL A 3 -59.89 -63.23 -20.75
CA VAL A 3 -58.53 -63.05 -20.22
C VAL A 3 -58.57 -61.89 -19.22
N ARG A 4 -58.31 -62.16 -17.94
CA ARG A 4 -58.10 -61.12 -16.93
C ARG A 4 -56.65 -60.66 -17.00
N ALA A 5 -56.44 -59.37 -17.26
CA ALA A 5 -55.13 -58.75 -17.17
C ALA A 5 -54.67 -58.69 -15.70
N SER A 6 -53.47 -59.21 -15.43
CA SER A 6 -52.80 -59.18 -14.15
C SER A 6 -52.31 -57.75 -13.86
N ALA A 7 -52.85 -57.11 -12.82
CA ALA A 7 -52.29 -55.87 -12.29
C ALA A 7 -51.01 -56.20 -11.52
N THR A 8 -49.86 -55.91 -12.11
CA THR A 8 -48.55 -56.00 -11.46
C THR A 8 -48.46 -54.95 -10.36
N ALA A 9 -48.26 -55.40 -9.12
CA ALA A 9 -47.98 -54.53 -7.99
C ALA A 9 -46.64 -53.81 -8.22
N GLN A 10 -46.69 -52.51 -8.53
CA GLN A 10 -45.49 -51.68 -8.59
C GLN A 10 -44.99 -51.41 -7.17
N CYS A 11 -44.02 -52.21 -6.73
CA CYS A 11 -43.32 -51.99 -5.48
C CYS A 11 -42.32 -50.85 -5.62
N GLY A 12 -42.61 -49.70 -4.99
CA GLY A 12 -41.72 -48.95 -4.10
C GLY A 12 -40.32 -48.46 -4.55
N ALA A 13 -39.83 -48.82 -5.73
CA ALA A 13 -38.46 -48.54 -6.15
C ALA A 13 -38.26 -47.10 -6.66
N VAL A 14 -39.33 -46.45 -7.11
CA VAL A 14 -39.30 -45.08 -7.64
C VAL A 14 -38.79 -44.07 -6.62
N LEU A 15 -39.17 -44.22 -5.34
CA LEU A 15 -38.72 -43.33 -4.27
C LEU A 15 -37.20 -43.40 -4.06
N ILE A 16 -36.64 -44.61 -4.07
CA ILE A 16 -35.20 -44.83 -3.89
C ILE A 16 -34.42 -44.27 -5.08
N VAL A 17 -34.87 -44.53 -6.30
CA VAL A 17 -34.24 -44.00 -7.52
C VAL A 17 -34.31 -42.47 -7.53
N ALA A 18 -35.44 -41.88 -7.16
CA ALA A 18 -35.59 -40.42 -7.05
C ALA A 18 -34.65 -39.82 -6.00
N LEU A 19 -34.49 -40.46 -4.82
CA LEU A 19 -33.54 -40.03 -3.79
C LEU A 19 -32.08 -40.12 -4.24
N VAL A 20 -31.70 -41.20 -4.93
CA VAL A 20 -30.34 -41.37 -5.47
C VAL A 20 -30.07 -40.31 -6.54
N MET A 21 -31.01 -40.07 -7.45
CA MET A 21 -30.86 -39.03 -8.48
C MET A 21 -30.79 -37.62 -7.87
N LEU A 22 -31.60 -37.34 -6.85
CA LEU A 22 -31.55 -36.06 -6.12
C LEU A 22 -30.20 -35.87 -5.42
N LEU A 23 -29.69 -36.92 -4.76
CA LEU A 23 -28.37 -36.89 -4.13
C LEU A 23 -27.26 -36.61 -5.15
N LEU A 24 -27.26 -37.31 -6.30
CA LEU A 24 -26.28 -37.10 -7.36
C LEU A 24 -26.33 -35.67 -7.92
N MET A 25 -27.52 -35.13 -8.15
CA MET A 25 -27.72 -33.73 -8.56
C MET A 25 -27.15 -32.75 -7.54
N THR A 26 -27.39 -32.96 -6.24
CA THR A 26 -26.84 -32.08 -5.19
C THR A 26 -25.32 -32.12 -5.12
N LEU A 27 -24.70 -33.30 -5.29
CA LEU A 27 -23.25 -33.44 -5.27
C LEU A 27 -22.58 -32.74 -6.48
N LEU A 28 -23.19 -32.82 -7.66
CA LEU A 28 -22.73 -32.13 -8.85
C LEU A 28 -22.87 -30.60 -8.72
N ALA A 29 -23.95 -30.12 -8.09
CA ALA A 29 -24.12 -28.70 -7.83
C ALA A 29 -23.08 -28.17 -6.83
N LEU A 30 -22.81 -28.90 -5.74
CA LEU A 30 -21.84 -28.50 -4.71
C LEU A 30 -20.39 -28.51 -5.23
N SER A 31 -20.02 -29.46 -6.10
CA SER A 31 -18.67 -29.54 -6.66
C SER A 31 -18.36 -28.37 -7.60
N GLY A 32 -19.36 -27.81 -8.30
CA GLY A 32 -19.20 -26.60 -9.12
C GLY A 32 -19.02 -25.32 -8.29
N ILE A 33 -19.61 -25.25 -7.09
CA ILE A 33 -19.60 -24.04 -6.26
C ILE A 33 -18.26 -23.84 -5.54
N SER A 34 -17.57 -24.90 -5.15
CA SER A 34 -16.36 -24.80 -4.31
C SER A 34 -15.20 -24.05 -4.98
N ALA A 35 -15.00 -24.21 -6.30
CA ALA A 35 -13.99 -23.48 -7.06
C ALA A 35 -14.29 -21.97 -7.11
N SER A 36 -15.55 -21.59 -7.36
CA SER A 36 -15.97 -20.18 -7.44
C SER A 36 -15.73 -19.42 -6.13
N GLN A 37 -15.94 -20.07 -4.97
CA GLN A 37 -15.74 -19.44 -3.66
C GLN A 37 -14.28 -19.05 -3.40
N LEU A 38 -13.33 -19.88 -3.85
CA LEU A 38 -11.90 -19.58 -3.69
C LEU A 38 -11.47 -18.42 -4.59
N GLU A 39 -11.95 -18.39 -5.83
CA GLU A 39 -11.73 -17.28 -6.76
C GLU A 39 -12.29 -15.96 -6.23
N PHE A 40 -13.49 -15.94 -5.64
CA PHE A 40 -14.04 -14.74 -5.02
C PHE A 40 -13.18 -14.21 -3.88
N ARG A 41 -12.59 -15.08 -3.05
CA ARG A 41 -11.68 -14.66 -1.97
C ARG A 41 -10.36 -14.10 -2.51
N LEU A 42 -9.78 -14.74 -3.54
CA LEU A 42 -8.57 -14.24 -4.19
C LEU A 42 -8.81 -12.90 -4.90
N ALA A 43 -9.95 -12.76 -5.58
CA ALA A 43 -10.36 -11.51 -6.21
C ALA A 43 -10.55 -10.39 -5.18
N GLY A 44 -11.17 -10.71 -4.04
CA GLY A 44 -11.31 -9.77 -2.92
C GLY A 44 -9.96 -9.30 -2.36
N ASN A 45 -9.08 -10.24 -2.02
CA ASN A 45 -7.74 -9.91 -1.51
C ASN A 45 -6.92 -9.08 -2.51
N ARG A 46 -6.98 -9.44 -3.80
CA ARG A 46 -6.30 -8.70 -4.86
C ARG A 46 -6.87 -7.29 -5.03
N ALA A 47 -8.18 -7.12 -4.97
CA ALA A 47 -8.83 -5.82 -5.05
C ALA A 47 -8.40 -4.91 -3.89
N GLU A 48 -8.33 -5.44 -2.66
CA GLU A 48 -7.85 -4.71 -1.49
C GLU A 48 -6.37 -4.31 -1.63
N GLN A 49 -5.52 -5.21 -2.12
CA GLN A 49 -4.11 -4.90 -2.36
C GLN A 49 -3.93 -3.78 -3.39
N VAL A 50 -4.70 -3.79 -4.48
CA VAL A 50 -4.67 -2.74 -5.50
C VAL A 50 -5.15 -1.40 -4.94
N ARG A 51 -6.20 -1.40 -4.11
CA ARG A 51 -6.68 -0.19 -3.42
C ARG A 51 -5.60 0.40 -2.51
N ALA A 52 -4.96 -0.42 -1.69
CA ALA A 52 -3.87 0.00 -0.80
C ALA A 52 -2.67 0.55 -1.60
N PHE A 53 -2.32 -0.08 -2.72
CA PHE A 53 -1.27 0.40 -3.61
C PHE A 53 -1.59 1.76 -4.22
N ASN A 54 -2.78 1.93 -4.79
CA ASN A 54 -3.20 3.21 -5.38
C ASN A 54 -3.26 4.33 -4.33
N ALA A 55 -3.67 4.00 -3.10
CA ALA A 55 -3.67 4.94 -1.97
C ALA A 55 -2.23 5.36 -1.60
N ALA A 56 -1.32 4.40 -1.45
CA ALA A 56 0.10 4.67 -1.21
C ALA A 56 0.73 5.50 -2.33
N GLU A 57 0.41 5.21 -3.60
CA GLU A 57 0.91 5.99 -4.74
C GLU A 57 0.37 7.43 -4.71
N SER A 58 -0.90 7.61 -4.34
CA SER A 58 -1.51 8.94 -4.21
C SER A 58 -0.85 9.76 -3.11
N ALA A 59 -0.49 9.13 -1.98
CA ALA A 59 0.29 9.76 -0.91
C ALA A 59 1.73 10.08 -1.36
N LEU A 60 2.40 9.15 -2.03
CA LEU A 60 3.76 9.37 -2.53
C LEU A 60 3.80 10.57 -3.49
N ARG A 61 2.86 10.63 -4.45
CA ARG A 61 2.73 11.75 -5.38
C ARG A 61 2.38 13.07 -4.68
N ASN A 62 1.66 13.03 -3.56
CA ASN A 62 1.40 14.23 -2.76
C ASN A 62 2.69 14.77 -2.14
N VAL A 63 3.51 13.90 -1.52
CA VAL A 63 4.83 14.28 -1.00
C VAL A 63 5.72 14.88 -2.08
N GLU A 64 5.83 14.21 -3.24
CA GLU A 64 6.66 14.70 -4.36
C GLU A 64 6.18 16.06 -4.87
N ARG A 65 4.86 16.25 -5.02
CA ARG A 65 4.29 17.55 -5.42
C ARG A 65 4.62 18.63 -4.41
N ARG A 66 4.42 18.35 -3.12
CA ARG A 66 4.70 19.31 -2.04
C ARG A 66 6.18 19.65 -1.94
N LEU A 67 7.07 18.68 -2.17
CA LEU A 67 8.51 18.93 -2.29
C LEU A 67 8.82 19.85 -3.47
N ALA A 68 8.17 19.64 -4.62
CA ALA A 68 8.34 20.47 -5.81
C ALA A 68 7.82 21.91 -5.62
N ASP A 69 6.76 22.09 -4.83
CA ASP A 69 6.11 23.38 -4.59
C ASP A 69 6.90 24.27 -3.59
N ILE A 70 7.85 23.72 -2.84
CA ILE A 70 8.68 24.51 -1.92
C ILE A 70 9.63 25.40 -2.73
N ALA A 71 9.48 26.71 -2.57
CA ALA A 71 10.37 27.71 -3.12
C ALA A 71 11.57 27.96 -2.18
N GLY A 72 12.77 27.90 -2.74
CA GLY A 72 14.02 28.21 -2.02
C GLY A 72 14.64 27.05 -1.25
N SER A 73 15.59 27.38 -0.39
CA SER A 73 16.43 26.40 0.32
C SER A 73 15.81 25.84 1.60
N ASP A 74 14.86 26.55 2.20
CA ASP A 74 14.22 26.12 3.45
C ASP A 74 13.00 25.24 3.17
N ASP A 75 13.11 23.98 3.55
CA ASP A 75 12.05 22.96 3.49
C ASP A 75 11.61 22.51 4.89
N GLN A 76 12.02 23.24 5.93
CA GLN A 76 11.72 22.93 7.33
C GLN A 76 12.17 21.51 7.74
N ARG A 77 13.23 20.98 7.09
CA ARG A 77 13.78 19.67 7.42
C ARG A 77 14.28 19.61 8.87
N GLY A 78 14.13 18.46 9.50
CA GLY A 78 14.45 18.26 10.92
C GLY A 78 14.26 16.81 11.36
N THR A 79 14.40 16.51 12.64
CA THR A 79 14.43 15.12 13.14
C THR A 79 13.06 14.54 13.53
N SER A 80 11.97 15.33 13.48
CA SER A 80 10.62 14.91 13.89
C SER A 80 9.53 15.61 13.06
N CYS A 81 8.39 14.96 12.84
CA CYS A 81 7.22 15.53 12.17
C CYS A 81 6.22 16.25 13.09
N VAL A 82 6.32 16.15 14.43
CA VAL A 82 5.23 16.53 15.37
C VAL A 82 4.79 18.00 15.24
N ASP A 83 5.72 18.91 14.93
CA ASP A 83 5.45 20.36 14.88
C ASP A 83 5.36 20.92 13.46
N ARG A 84 5.27 20.05 12.43
CA ARG A 84 5.31 20.49 11.04
C ARG A 84 3.93 20.88 10.51
N GLN A 85 3.74 22.16 10.23
CA GLN A 85 2.54 22.71 9.59
C GLN A 85 2.60 22.54 8.07
N GLY A 86 2.67 21.29 7.60
CA GLY A 86 2.67 21.04 6.17
C GLY A 86 3.31 19.71 5.82
N LEU A 87 4.52 19.77 5.26
CA LEU A 87 5.23 18.61 4.78
C LEU A 87 6.13 18.06 5.89
N CYS A 88 6.10 16.74 6.13
CA CYS A 88 7.09 16.11 6.97
C CYS A 88 8.38 15.83 6.19
N VAL A 89 9.42 16.66 6.36
CA VAL A 89 10.77 16.42 5.82
C VAL A 89 11.74 16.02 6.94
N LEU A 90 12.04 14.75 7.08
CA LEU A 90 12.98 14.23 8.06
C LEU A 90 14.44 14.35 7.60
N GLN A 91 15.38 14.31 8.55
CA GLN A 91 16.78 14.02 8.24
C GLN A 91 16.95 12.52 7.97
N VAL A 92 17.85 12.15 7.07
CA VAL A 92 18.08 10.73 6.75
C VAL A 92 18.45 9.90 7.98
N ASP A 93 19.14 10.47 8.97
CA ASP A 93 19.56 9.76 10.18
C ASP A 93 18.39 9.40 11.13
N SER A 94 17.27 10.13 11.07
CA SER A 94 16.04 9.77 11.80
C SER A 94 15.28 8.60 11.16
N VAL A 95 15.61 8.30 9.90
CA VAL A 95 14.83 7.44 9.00
C VAL A 95 15.61 6.18 8.65
N ARG A 96 16.93 6.28 8.56
CA ARG A 96 17.86 5.22 8.18
C ARG A 96 19.09 5.30 9.07
N ARG A 97 19.58 4.15 9.53
CA ARG A 97 20.80 4.03 10.32
C ARG A 97 21.76 3.06 9.66
N VAL A 98 23.03 3.15 10.00
CA VAL A 98 24.04 2.14 9.65
C VAL A 98 24.23 1.26 10.87
N ASN A 99 24.11 -0.05 10.71
CA ASN A 99 24.34 -1.00 11.80
C ASN A 99 25.85 -1.23 12.04
N GLU A 100 26.18 -1.98 13.09
CA GLU A 100 27.58 -2.27 13.46
C GLU A 100 28.36 -3.03 12.35
N GLN A 101 27.66 -3.74 11.45
CA GLN A 101 28.26 -4.41 10.28
C GLN A 101 28.38 -3.49 9.05
N GLY A 102 28.06 -2.20 9.15
CA GLY A 102 28.12 -1.26 8.04
C GLY A 102 26.96 -1.37 7.03
N ALA A 103 25.93 -2.15 7.33
CA ALA A 103 24.75 -2.27 6.49
C ALA A 103 23.70 -1.20 6.82
N TRP A 104 23.06 -0.68 5.78
CA TRP A 104 21.95 0.27 5.92
C TRP A 104 20.70 -0.43 6.44
N GLN A 105 20.07 0.15 7.45
CA GLN A 105 18.82 -0.32 8.02
C GLN A 105 17.83 0.82 8.15
N TRP A 106 16.65 0.66 7.52
CA TRP A 106 15.55 1.61 7.68
C TRP A 106 14.92 1.49 9.06
N GLY A 107 14.49 2.61 9.65
CA GLY A 107 13.86 2.65 10.96
C GLY A 107 12.59 1.81 11.07
N TRP A 108 11.86 1.67 9.95
CA TRP A 108 10.66 0.84 9.81
C TRP A 108 10.95 -0.61 9.40
N SER A 109 12.21 -1.02 9.27
CA SER A 109 12.57 -2.35 8.78
C SER A 109 12.13 -3.50 9.69
N SER A 110 12.04 -3.26 11.01
CA SER A 110 11.67 -4.28 12.01
C SER A 110 10.16 -4.39 12.19
N ASP A 111 9.49 -3.25 12.36
CA ASP A 111 8.04 -3.15 12.47
C ASP A 111 7.58 -1.89 11.72
N PRO A 112 7.14 -2.04 10.46
CA PRO A 112 6.67 -0.91 9.68
C PRO A 112 5.45 -0.23 10.31
N GLY A 113 4.50 -1.00 10.85
CA GLY A 113 3.28 -0.45 11.42
C GLY A 113 3.61 0.49 12.58
N GLU A 114 4.38 -0.02 13.55
CA GLU A 114 4.75 0.76 14.74
C GLU A 114 5.57 2.01 14.37
N TRP A 115 6.46 1.92 13.38
CA TRP A 115 7.29 3.05 12.99
C TRP A 115 6.47 4.15 12.30
N TRP A 116 5.58 3.79 11.37
CA TRP A 116 4.77 4.74 10.59
C TRP A 116 3.58 5.31 11.37
N GLU A 117 3.11 4.63 12.41
CA GLU A 117 2.09 5.15 13.33
C GLU A 117 2.62 6.26 14.25
N LYS A 118 3.92 6.33 14.49
CA LYS A 118 4.50 7.41 15.32
C LYS A 118 4.38 8.76 14.62
N ALA A 119 3.70 9.72 15.26
CA ALA A 119 3.55 11.09 14.77
C ALA A 119 4.88 11.85 14.58
N GLN A 120 5.99 11.32 15.12
CA GLN A 120 7.34 11.86 14.91
C GLN A 120 7.93 11.46 13.56
N ASN A 121 7.46 10.37 12.96
CA ASN A 121 8.08 9.73 11.80
C ASN A 121 7.30 9.96 10.51
N ALA A 122 5.98 10.17 10.61
CA ALA A 122 5.14 10.46 9.48
C ALA A 122 3.94 11.30 9.89
N ILE A 123 3.33 11.94 8.88
CA ILE A 123 2.06 12.65 9.00
C ILE A 123 0.99 11.91 8.22
N ASP A 124 -0.27 12.20 8.51
CA ASP A 124 -1.38 11.68 7.73
C ASP A 124 -1.40 12.26 6.31
N TYR A 125 -1.92 11.47 5.39
CA TYR A 125 -2.26 11.93 4.06
C TYR A 125 -3.40 12.96 4.12
N ASP A 126 -3.16 14.13 3.55
CA ASP A 126 -4.08 15.28 3.55
C ASP A 126 -4.88 15.44 2.25
N GLY A 127 -4.73 14.51 1.30
CA GLY A 127 -5.47 14.53 0.04
C GLY A 127 -6.79 13.75 0.10
N GLN A 128 -7.41 13.54 -1.07
CA GLN A 128 -8.62 12.75 -1.18
C GLN A 128 -8.29 11.29 -1.50
N SER A 129 -8.73 10.38 -0.63
CA SER A 129 -8.65 8.94 -0.86
C SER A 129 -9.90 8.29 -0.30
N SER A 130 -10.45 7.31 -1.02
CA SER A 130 -11.54 6.44 -0.51
C SER A 130 -11.01 5.28 0.34
N PHE A 131 -9.73 5.32 0.70
CA PHE A 131 -9.06 4.30 1.51
C PHE A 131 -9.26 4.63 2.99
N ASP A 132 -10.08 3.83 3.68
CA ASP A 132 -10.55 4.03 5.06
C ASP A 132 -9.52 3.65 6.14
N ARG A 133 -8.22 3.73 5.85
CA ARG A 133 -7.15 3.22 6.74
C ARG A 133 -6.01 4.22 6.90
N THR A 134 -5.10 3.91 7.83
CA THR A 134 -3.92 4.73 8.13
C THR A 134 -3.01 4.89 6.91
N LEU A 135 -3.17 6.03 6.23
CA LEU A 135 -2.33 6.44 5.12
C LEU A 135 -1.36 7.51 5.61
N ARG A 136 -0.09 7.14 5.71
CA ARG A 136 0.98 7.94 6.32
C ARG A 136 2.02 8.30 5.27
N GLN A 137 2.62 9.48 5.38
CA GLN A 137 3.56 9.99 4.41
C GLN A 137 4.68 10.81 5.05
N HIS A 138 5.88 10.76 4.45
CA HIS A 138 7.00 11.61 4.81
C HIS A 138 7.99 11.76 3.64
N ALA A 139 8.91 12.72 3.77
CA ALA A 139 10.12 12.84 2.97
C ALA A 139 11.34 12.77 3.90
N ALA A 140 12.49 12.32 3.41
CA ALA A 140 13.74 12.30 4.17
C ALA A 140 14.89 12.86 3.33
N TYR A 141 15.42 14.01 3.73
CA TYR A 141 16.58 14.64 3.08
C TYR A 141 17.84 13.83 3.35
N PHE A 142 18.60 13.49 2.30
CA PHE A 142 19.82 12.69 2.43
C PHE A 142 21.06 13.25 1.75
N ALA A 143 20.91 14.14 0.76
CA ALA A 143 22.06 14.73 0.07
C ALA A 143 21.68 16.04 -0.62
N SER A 144 22.68 16.86 -0.89
CA SER A 144 22.61 18.02 -1.78
C SER A 144 23.80 17.91 -2.74
N ASP A 145 23.64 18.37 -3.98
CA ASP A 145 24.78 18.58 -4.88
C ASP A 145 25.77 19.63 -4.34
N GLY A 146 25.35 20.36 -3.30
CA GLY A 146 26.08 21.48 -2.74
C GLY A 146 25.88 22.70 -3.62
N GLY A 147 25.82 23.89 -3.01
CA GLY A 147 26.03 25.11 -3.79
C GLY A 147 27.45 25.05 -4.30
N GLY A 148 27.66 24.61 -5.54
CA GLY A 148 28.98 24.64 -6.16
C GLY A 148 29.61 26.02 -5.98
N LEU A 149 30.94 26.14 -6.03
CA LEU A 149 31.52 27.47 -6.19
C LEU A 149 31.54 27.75 -7.68
N ASN A 150 30.64 28.60 -8.17
CA ASN A 150 30.63 29.03 -9.56
C ASN A 150 31.74 30.06 -9.79
N LEU A 151 32.99 29.58 -9.81
CA LEU A 151 34.21 30.40 -9.93
C LEU A 151 34.34 31.10 -11.29
N GLY A 152 33.51 30.73 -12.28
CA GLY A 152 33.48 31.32 -13.61
C GLY A 152 32.42 32.42 -13.80
N ASN A 153 31.37 32.45 -12.98
CA ASN A 153 30.24 33.38 -13.09
C ASN A 153 29.71 33.72 -11.68
N LEU A 154 30.43 34.60 -10.97
CA LEU A 154 30.13 34.98 -9.58
C LEU A 154 28.82 35.78 -9.42
N ASP A 155 28.23 36.28 -10.51
CA ASP A 155 26.99 37.06 -10.51
C ASP A 155 25.75 36.25 -10.95
N GLU A 156 25.91 34.97 -11.30
CA GLU A 156 24.81 34.14 -11.80
C GLU A 156 24.20 33.28 -10.68
N PRO A 157 22.85 33.24 -10.55
CA PRO A 157 22.18 32.45 -9.53
C PRO A 157 22.63 30.98 -9.59
N GLN A 158 23.11 30.48 -8.46
CA GLN A 158 23.58 29.11 -8.37
C GLN A 158 22.41 28.14 -8.23
N LEU A 159 22.35 27.16 -9.14
CA LEU A 159 21.37 26.09 -9.08
C LEU A 159 21.80 25.09 -8.03
N ARG A 160 20.88 24.77 -7.11
CA ARG A 160 21.06 23.77 -6.07
C ARG A 160 20.05 22.65 -6.24
N THR A 161 20.50 21.42 -6.04
CA THR A 161 19.68 20.21 -6.12
C THR A 161 19.76 19.47 -4.78
N ASP A 162 18.63 19.40 -4.10
CA ASP A 162 18.48 18.61 -2.87
C ASP A 162 17.79 17.27 -3.20
N TYR A 163 18.29 16.20 -2.60
CA TYR A 163 17.81 14.83 -2.80
C TYR A 163 17.10 14.29 -1.56
N TYR A 164 15.94 13.69 -1.79
CA TYR A 164 15.03 13.21 -0.77
C TYR A 164 14.61 11.76 -1.05
N TYR A 165 14.41 10.98 0.00
CA TYR A 165 13.58 9.79 -0.07
C TYR A 165 12.14 10.19 0.24
N ALA A 166 11.23 10.10 -0.71
CA ALA A 166 9.80 10.23 -0.44
C ALA A 166 9.25 8.85 -0.09
N GLY A 167 8.46 8.78 0.97
CA GLY A 167 7.91 7.53 1.48
C GLY A 167 6.42 7.66 1.77
N ALA A 168 5.68 6.61 1.42
CA ALA A 168 4.27 6.47 1.75
C ALA A 168 3.98 5.07 2.28
N TYR A 169 3.10 5.01 3.28
CA TYR A 169 2.67 3.78 3.93
C TYR A 169 1.14 3.74 3.97
N ALA A 170 0.57 2.72 3.34
CA ALA A 170 -0.83 2.39 3.44
C ALA A 170 -0.97 1.12 4.29
N GLY A 171 -1.30 1.30 5.56
CA GLY A 171 -1.52 0.21 6.51
C GLY A 171 -2.99 -0.18 6.61
N SER A 172 -3.25 -1.34 7.20
CA SER A 172 -4.55 -1.67 7.79
C SER A 172 -4.36 -1.77 9.29
N ASP A 173 -5.40 -1.47 10.06
CA ASP A 173 -5.38 -1.64 11.52
C ASP A 173 -5.01 -3.07 11.96
N ASP A 174 -5.31 -4.08 11.12
CA ASP A 174 -4.94 -5.49 11.33
C ASP A 174 -3.50 -5.84 10.88
N GLY A 175 -2.76 -4.91 10.27
CA GLY A 175 -1.39 -5.13 9.76
C GLY A 175 -1.27 -6.19 8.64
N ARG A 176 -2.38 -6.69 8.09
CA ARG A 176 -2.39 -7.87 7.20
C ARG A 176 -1.95 -7.59 5.76
N THR A 177 -1.97 -6.34 5.31
CA THR A 177 -1.60 -5.94 3.93
C THR A 177 -0.96 -4.55 3.90
N PRO A 178 0.17 -4.33 4.59
CA PRO A 178 0.87 -3.06 4.50
C PRO A 178 1.45 -2.89 3.10
N VAL A 179 1.21 -1.73 2.49
CA VAL A 179 1.90 -1.31 1.28
C VAL A 179 2.81 -0.16 1.63
N LEU A 180 4.11 -0.34 1.38
CA LEU A 180 5.11 0.71 1.53
C LEU A 180 5.69 1.03 0.16
N LEU A 181 5.63 2.30 -0.22
CA LEU A 181 6.27 2.81 -1.43
C LEU A 181 7.34 3.82 -1.06
N GLN A 182 8.43 3.76 -1.80
CA GLN A 182 9.54 4.70 -1.63
C GLN A 182 10.04 5.12 -3.01
N SER A 183 10.27 6.42 -3.17
CA SER A 183 10.93 6.99 -4.34
C SER A 183 12.09 7.89 -3.91
N VAL A 184 12.98 8.16 -4.87
CA VAL A 184 14.02 9.18 -4.73
C VAL A 184 13.57 10.39 -5.53
N PHE A 185 13.47 11.53 -4.86
CA PHE A 185 13.05 12.79 -5.47
C PHE A 185 14.20 13.79 -5.43
N ALA A 186 14.50 14.41 -6.57
CA ALA A 186 15.50 15.47 -6.68
C ALA A 186 14.77 16.80 -6.93
N ARG A 187 14.97 17.76 -6.02
CA ARG A 187 14.39 19.09 -6.11
C ARG A 187 15.46 20.08 -6.50
N ARG A 188 15.30 20.73 -7.65
CA ARG A 188 16.19 21.78 -8.14
C ARG A 188 15.58 23.16 -7.90
N TYR A 189 16.33 24.05 -7.27
CA TYR A 189 15.92 25.44 -7.02
C TYR A 189 17.11 26.40 -7.19
N VAL A 190 16.80 27.68 -7.32
CA VAL A 190 17.80 28.75 -7.35
C VAL A 190 18.06 29.21 -5.92
N ASN A 191 19.34 29.27 -5.53
CA ASN A 191 19.76 29.79 -4.23
C ASN A 191 19.81 31.32 -4.18
#